data_AF-A0A0L0UW36-F1
#
_entry.id   AF-A0A0L0UW36-F1
#
_cell.length_a   1.000
_cell.length_b   1.000
_cell.length_c   1.000
_cell.angle_alpha   90.00
_cell.angle_beta   90.00
_cell.angle_gamma   90.00
#
_symmetry.space_group_name_H-M   'P 1'
#
loop_
_entity.id
_entity.type
_entity.pdbx_description
1 polymer ?
#
loop_
_entity_poly.entity_id
_entity_poly.type
_entity_poly.pdbx_seq_one_letter_code
_entity_poly.pdbx_strand_id
1 'polypeptide(L)'
;MVYRAYPPAIKAVAVRRALEGDSKSEICRSLGYSISRQSFSRWMELYQQTRCVIRDPDTYERRGRPAMLSADDCKFMVQLVRSEPGLFLEEIRERLYNSTGTRLSYQAVHDNLVNRLSITLKKPSTGNCQKNLVAKYAFVERMEFFPAEFLIFLETCSDHTLGRSEELQRLD
;
A
#
# COMPACT_ATOMS: atom_id res chain seq x y z
N MET A 1 19.07 4.09 23.51
CA MET A 1 20.22 3.27 23.03
C MET A 1 20.26 3.39 21.52
N VAL A 2 21.31 3.99 20.93
CA VAL A 2 21.36 4.28 19.49
C VAL A 2 21.75 3.03 18.71
N TYR A 3 20.96 2.67 17.70
CA TYR A 3 21.29 1.58 16.78
C TYR A 3 22.55 1.93 15.99
N ARG A 4 23.56 1.04 16.01
CA ARG A 4 24.76 1.15 15.17
C ARG A 4 24.80 -0.01 14.20
N ALA A 5 24.80 0.31 12.90
CA ALA A 5 25.02 -0.66 11.85
C ALA A 5 26.52 -1.02 11.81
N TYR A 6 26.82 -2.32 11.84
CA TYR A 6 28.18 -2.83 11.65
C TYR A 6 28.24 -3.60 10.33
N PRO A 7 29.23 -3.35 9.48
CA PRO A 7 29.42 -4.15 8.27
C PRO A 7 29.58 -5.63 8.63
N PRO A 8 29.04 -6.57 7.82
CA PRO A 8 29.12 -7.99 8.12
C PRO A 8 30.56 -8.51 8.28
N ALA A 9 31.50 -7.99 7.49
CA ALA A 9 32.92 -8.32 7.59
C ALA A 9 33.49 -7.99 8.99
N ILE A 10 33.11 -6.85 9.57
CA ILE A 10 33.54 -6.44 10.92
C ILE A 10 33.02 -7.42 11.97
N LYS A 11 31.79 -7.89 11.83
CA LYS A 11 31.22 -8.91 12.74
C LYS A 11 32.00 -10.22 12.63
N ALA A 12 32.27 -10.67 11.39
CA ALA A 12 32.96 -11.93 11.13
C ALA A 12 34.40 -11.92 11.68
N VAL A 13 35.15 -10.84 11.44
CA VAL A 13 36.51 -10.67 11.99
C VAL A 13 36.48 -10.58 13.51
N ALA A 14 35.51 -9.87 14.10
CA ALA A 14 35.39 -9.77 15.55
C ALA A 14 35.13 -11.14 16.21
N VAL A 15 34.25 -11.97 15.63
CA VAL A 15 33.99 -13.33 16.15
C VAL A 15 35.20 -14.24 15.94
N ARG A 16 35.84 -14.20 14.76
CA ARG A 16 37.04 -15.02 14.49
C ARG A 16 38.15 -14.74 15.51
N ARG A 17 38.50 -13.47 15.70
CA ARG A 17 39.55 -13.07 16.65
C ARG A 17 39.20 -13.42 18.10
N ALA A 18 37.91 -13.36 18.46
CA ALA A 18 37.46 -13.80 19.77
C ALA A 18 37.66 -15.31 20.00
N LEU A 19 37.52 -16.13 18.95
CA LEU A 19 37.79 -17.57 19.02
C LEU A 19 39.29 -17.88 19.07
N GLU A 20 40.13 -17.01 18.49
CA GLU A 20 41.59 -17.06 18.58
C GLU A 20 42.13 -16.62 19.96
N GLY A 21 41.27 -16.10 20.83
CA GLY A 21 41.60 -15.74 22.22
C GLY A 21 41.80 -14.25 22.45
N ASP A 22 41.62 -13.40 21.45
CA ASP A 22 41.81 -11.96 21.59
C ASP A 22 40.75 -11.33 22.50
N SER A 23 41.18 -10.37 23.32
CA SER A 23 40.25 -9.60 24.14
C SER A 23 39.42 -8.65 23.28
N LYS A 24 38.18 -8.37 23.71
CA LYS A 24 37.30 -7.40 23.04
C LYS A 24 37.96 -6.04 22.84
N SER A 25 38.77 -5.58 23.80
CA SER A 25 39.52 -4.33 23.73
C SER A 25 40.52 -4.30 22.59
N GLU A 26 41.27 -5.39 22.39
CA GLU A 26 42.25 -5.52 21.30
C GLU A 26 41.55 -5.60 19.94
N ILE A 27 40.44 -6.34 19.88
CA ILE A 27 39.59 -6.43 18.69
C ILE A 27 39.08 -5.03 18.30
N CYS A 28 38.53 -4.27 19.25
CA CYS A 28 38.04 -2.90 18.98
C CYS A 28 39.16 -1.97 18.53
N ARG A 29 40.35 -2.06 19.16
CA ARG A 29 41.52 -1.25 18.80
C ARG A 29 42.02 -1.56 17.38
N SER A 30 42.06 -2.83 17.01
CA SER A 30 42.53 -3.28 15.70
C SER A 30 41.56 -2.96 14.56
N LEU A 31 40.25 -3.05 14.82
CA LEU A 31 39.21 -2.81 13.82
C LEU A 31 38.87 -1.32 13.67
N GLY A 32 39.28 -0.48 14.63
CA GLY A 32 38.86 0.93 14.68
C GLY A 32 37.38 1.12 15.02
N TYR A 33 36.68 0.07 15.47
CA TYR A 33 35.27 0.12 15.82
C TYR A 33 35.06 -0.11 17.32
N SER A 34 34.32 0.80 17.96
CA SER A 34 33.83 0.59 19.32
C SER A 34 32.58 -0.30 19.32
N ILE A 35 32.77 -1.61 19.42
CA ILE A 35 31.69 -2.59 19.51
C ILE A 35 31.13 -2.62 20.94
N SER A 36 29.81 -2.58 21.12
CA SER A 36 29.19 -2.68 22.44
C SER A 36 29.33 -4.10 23.03
N ARG A 37 29.31 -4.25 24.37
CA ARG A 37 29.33 -5.60 24.99
C ARG A 37 28.15 -6.44 24.50
N GLN A 38 26.96 -5.85 24.46
CA GLN A 38 25.74 -6.52 24.03
C GLN A 38 25.80 -6.98 22.57
N SER A 39 26.31 -6.15 21.65
CA SER A 39 26.46 -6.53 20.24
C SER A 39 27.44 -7.70 20.09
N PHE A 40 28.56 -7.64 20.81
CA PHE A 40 29.57 -8.70 20.78
C PHE A 40 29.04 -10.02 21.33
N SER A 41 28.35 -10.00 22.48
CA SER A 41 27.71 -11.18 23.06
C SER A 41 26.69 -11.80 22.10
N ARG A 42 25.84 -10.99 21.46
CA ARG A 42 24.84 -11.49 20.49
C ARG A 42 25.48 -12.14 19.27
N TRP A 43 26.62 -11.63 18.78
CA TRP A 43 27.33 -12.24 17.65
C TRP A 43 27.98 -13.57 18.03
N MET A 44 28.58 -13.64 19.23
CA MET A 44 29.15 -14.89 19.75
C MET A 44 28.09 -15.96 19.98
N GLU A 45 26.95 -15.60 20.58
CA GLU A 45 25.82 -16.50 20.79
C GLU A 45 25.25 -17.01 19.47
N LEU A 46 25.04 -16.12 18.49
CA LEU A 46 24.58 -16.50 17.16
C LEU A 46 25.55 -17.47 16.47
N TYR A 47 26.85 -17.21 16.59
CA TYR A 47 27.87 -18.08 16.03
C TYR A 47 27.93 -19.44 16.72
N GLN A 48 27.78 -19.50 18.05
CA GLN A 48 27.72 -20.76 18.78
C GLN A 48 26.52 -21.61 18.35
N GLN A 49 25.38 -20.99 18.09
CA GLN A 49 24.14 -21.67 17.69
C GLN A 49 24.13 -22.10 16.21
N THR A 50 24.63 -21.25 15.31
CA THR A 50 24.42 -21.41 13.86
C THR A 50 25.71 -21.60 13.05
N ARG A 51 26.88 -21.41 13.68
CA ARG A 51 28.19 -21.26 13.01
C ARG A 51 28.24 -20.09 12.02
N CYS A 52 27.26 -19.20 12.06
CA CYS A 52 27.17 -18.00 11.25
C CYS A 52 27.13 -16.74 12.13
N VAL A 53 27.72 -15.65 11.63
CA VAL A 53 27.74 -14.35 12.32
C VAL A 53 26.65 -13.40 11.80
N ILE A 54 26.07 -13.75 10.65
CA ILE A 54 24.93 -13.09 10.03
C ILE A 54 23.77 -14.06 10.13
N ARG A 55 22.63 -13.58 10.65
CA ARG A 55 21.41 -14.38 10.67
C ARG A 55 20.86 -14.43 9.24
N ASP A 56 20.35 -15.58 8.83
CA ASP A 56 19.74 -15.73 7.51
C ASP A 56 18.52 -14.78 7.39
N PRO A 57 18.48 -13.87 6.39
CA PRO A 57 17.34 -13.00 6.08
C PRO A 57 15.98 -13.70 6.13
N ASP A 58 15.91 -14.96 5.66
CA ASP A 58 14.66 -15.71 5.58
C ASP A 58 14.21 -16.26 6.94
N THR A 59 15.14 -16.35 7.91
CA THR A 59 14.87 -16.77 9.30
C THR A 59 14.62 -15.61 10.25
N TYR A 60 14.66 -14.37 9.77
CA TYR A 60 14.19 -13.26 10.59
C TYR A 60 12.70 -13.44 10.78
N GLU A 61 12.27 -13.50 12.05
CA GLU A 61 10.89 -13.21 12.38
C GLU A 61 10.48 -11.96 11.61
N ARG A 62 9.34 -12.01 10.90
CA ARG A 62 8.76 -10.84 10.26
C ARG A 62 8.43 -9.82 11.35
N ARG A 63 9.42 -9.03 11.73
CA ARG A 63 9.32 -7.97 12.72
C ARG A 63 8.84 -6.74 11.98
N GLY A 64 7.53 -6.62 11.92
CA GLY A 64 6.80 -5.48 11.40
C GLY A 64 5.44 -5.43 12.06
N ARG A 65 4.75 -4.29 11.91
CA ARG A 65 3.35 -4.20 12.32
C ARG A 65 2.58 -5.34 11.61
N PRO A 66 1.82 -6.18 12.33
CA PRO A 66 1.02 -7.20 11.69
C PRO A 66 0.14 -6.56 10.61
N ALA A 67 -0.05 -7.28 9.51
CA ALA A 67 -0.91 -6.81 8.45
C ALA A 67 -2.28 -6.46 9.04
N MET A 68 -2.70 -5.21 8.89
CA MET A 68 -3.93 -4.69 9.51
C MET A 68 -5.19 -5.37 8.96
N LEU A 69 -5.08 -6.07 7.82
CA LEU A 69 -6.15 -6.85 7.21
C LEU A 69 -5.91 -8.33 7.36
N SER A 70 -6.97 -9.04 7.75
CA SER A 70 -7.04 -10.50 7.76
C SER A 70 -7.00 -11.06 6.33
N ALA A 71 -6.85 -12.39 6.21
CA ALA A 71 -6.95 -13.07 4.92
C ALA A 71 -8.35 -12.93 4.30
N ASP A 72 -9.39 -12.88 5.13
CA ASP A 72 -10.77 -12.79 4.66
C ASP A 72 -11.12 -11.38 4.21
N ASP A 73 -10.60 -10.34 4.87
CA ASP A 73 -10.65 -8.96 4.38
C ASP A 73 -10.04 -8.84 2.98
N CYS A 74 -8.87 -9.47 2.78
CA CYS A 74 -8.19 -9.47 1.49
C CYS A 74 -9.06 -10.13 0.40
N LYS A 75 -9.68 -11.28 0.70
CA LYS A 75 -10.58 -11.96 -0.24
C LYS A 75 -11.80 -11.11 -0.56
N PHE A 76 -12.41 -10.48 0.45
CA PHE A 76 -13.54 -9.60 0.27
C PHE A 76 -13.20 -8.42 -0.65
N MET A 77 -12.07 -7.74 -0.41
CA MET A 77 -11.62 -6.64 -1.27
C MET A 77 -11.41 -7.09 -2.73
N VAL A 78 -10.82 -8.28 -2.95
CA VAL A 78 -10.63 -8.81 -4.31
C VAL A 78 -11.97 -9.11 -4.98
N GLN A 79 -12.93 -9.70 -4.26
CA GLN A 79 -14.26 -9.96 -4.79
C GLN A 79 -14.99 -8.66 -5.13
N LEU A 80 -14.92 -7.66 -4.24
CA LEU A 80 -15.56 -6.36 -4.42
C LEU A 80 -15.06 -5.62 -5.66
N VAL A 81 -13.73 -5.58 -5.86
CA VAL A 81 -13.15 -4.93 -7.04
C VAL A 81 -13.45 -5.71 -8.33
N ARG A 82 -13.60 -7.04 -8.26
CA ARG A 82 -14.00 -7.85 -9.42
C ARG A 82 -15.45 -7.65 -9.81
N SER A 83 -16.36 -7.53 -8.84
CA SER A 83 -17.77 -7.29 -9.11
C SER A 83 -18.01 -5.86 -9.59
N GLU A 84 -17.31 -4.89 -9.00
CA GLU A 84 -17.53 -3.47 -9.25
C GLU A 84 -16.18 -2.73 -9.39
N PRO A 85 -15.50 -2.85 -10.55
CA PRO A 85 -14.17 -2.27 -10.76
C PRO A 85 -14.16 -0.74 -10.86
N GLY A 86 -15.34 -0.11 -10.96
CA GLY A 86 -15.51 1.34 -11.01
C GLY A 86 -15.56 2.02 -9.65
N LEU A 87 -15.51 1.25 -8.54
CA LEU A 87 -15.62 1.83 -7.20
C LEU A 87 -14.42 2.72 -6.86
N PHE A 88 -14.73 3.87 -6.27
CA PHE A 88 -13.75 4.75 -5.69
C PHE A 88 -13.16 4.14 -4.40
N LEU A 89 -11.97 4.59 -4.04
CA LEU A 89 -11.29 4.14 -2.82
C LEU A 89 -12.12 4.38 -1.55
N GLU A 90 -12.94 5.43 -1.54
CA GLU A 90 -13.87 5.74 -0.46
C GLU A 90 -14.95 4.65 -0.31
N GLU A 91 -15.58 4.27 -1.41
CA GLU A 91 -16.65 3.29 -1.42
C GLU A 91 -16.12 1.90 -1.06
N ILE A 92 -14.92 1.54 -1.55
CA ILE A 92 -14.23 0.30 -1.16
C ILE A 92 -13.97 0.29 0.35
N ARG A 93 -13.49 1.41 0.91
CA ARG A 93 -13.24 1.56 2.34
C ARG A 93 -14.53 1.38 3.15
N GLU A 94 -15.60 2.04 2.73
CA GLU A 94 -16.89 2.01 3.43
C GLU A 94 -17.51 0.62 3.40
N ARG A 95 -17.50 -0.04 2.23
CA ARG A 95 -18.02 -1.41 2.11
C ARG A 95 -17.22 -2.43 2.92
N LEU A 96 -15.90 -2.29 2.97
CA LEU A 96 -15.05 -3.12 3.82
C LEU A 96 -15.35 -2.92 5.31
N TYR A 97 -15.60 -1.67 5.71
CA TYR A 97 -15.99 -1.36 7.07
C TYR A 97 -17.36 -1.96 7.42
N ASN A 98 -18.32 -1.87 6.51
CA ASN A 98 -19.67 -2.42 6.71
C ASN A 98 -19.67 -3.96 6.75
N SER A 99 -18.75 -4.62 6.03
CA SER A 99 -18.66 -6.08 6.00
C SER A 99 -17.92 -6.67 7.20
N THR A 100 -16.78 -6.09 7.57
CA THR A 100 -15.85 -6.71 8.54
C THR A 100 -15.59 -5.85 9.78
N GLY A 101 -16.07 -4.60 9.81
CA GLY A 101 -15.76 -3.63 10.86
C GLY A 101 -14.35 -3.03 10.78
N THR A 102 -13.58 -3.39 9.76
CA THR A 102 -12.18 -2.98 9.63
C THR A 102 -12.07 -1.59 9.01
N ARG A 103 -11.70 -0.60 9.81
CA ARG A 103 -11.54 0.78 9.35
C ARG A 103 -10.11 1.03 8.85
N LEU A 104 -9.96 1.27 7.55
CA LEU A 104 -8.68 1.63 6.93
C LEU A 104 -8.58 3.13 6.62
N SER A 105 -7.35 3.65 6.53
CA SER A 105 -7.11 4.95 5.88
C SER A 105 -7.15 4.79 4.35
N TYR A 106 -7.36 5.89 3.62
CA TYR A 106 -7.32 5.87 2.15
C TYR A 106 -6.00 5.30 1.62
N GLN A 107 -4.88 5.73 2.20
CA GLN A 107 -3.55 5.22 1.85
C GLN A 107 -3.45 3.71 2.09
N ALA A 108 -3.98 3.22 3.22
CA ALA A 108 -3.95 1.80 3.50
C ALA A 108 -4.80 1.00 2.51
N VAL A 109 -5.98 1.48 2.09
CA VAL A 109 -6.78 0.81 1.05
C VAL A 109 -5.99 0.73 -0.26
N HIS A 110 -5.41 1.86 -0.69
CA HIS A 110 -4.60 1.91 -1.90
C HIS A 110 -3.39 0.97 -1.83
N ASP A 111 -2.60 1.02 -0.75
CA ASP A 111 -1.42 0.17 -0.57
C ASP A 111 -1.80 -1.32 -0.51
N ASN A 112 -2.95 -1.66 0.06
CA ASN A 112 -3.44 -3.04 0.05
C ASN A 112 -3.82 -3.49 -1.37
N LEU A 113 -4.55 -2.67 -2.13
CA LEU A 113 -4.93 -3.00 -3.51
C LEU A 113 -3.68 -3.19 -4.39
N VAL A 114 -2.74 -2.24 -4.35
CA VAL A 114 -1.56 -2.25 -5.23
C VAL A 114 -0.50 -3.24 -4.75
N ASN A 115 -0.01 -3.09 -3.51
CA ASN A 115 1.18 -3.80 -3.07
C ASN A 115 0.88 -5.20 -2.53
N ARG A 116 -0.30 -5.41 -1.92
CA ARG A 116 -0.65 -6.71 -1.31
C ARG A 116 -1.49 -7.58 -2.23
N LEU A 117 -2.44 -6.99 -2.96
CA LEU A 117 -3.36 -7.73 -3.84
C LEU A 117 -2.92 -7.72 -5.31
N SER A 118 -1.86 -6.97 -5.64
CA SER A 118 -1.35 -6.82 -7.02
C SER A 118 -2.42 -6.37 -8.01
N ILE A 119 -3.44 -5.65 -7.54
CA ILE A 119 -4.50 -5.10 -8.38
C ILE A 119 -3.93 -3.82 -9.00
N THR A 120 -3.45 -3.94 -10.23
CA THR A 120 -3.00 -2.79 -11.01
C THR A 120 -4.22 -2.10 -11.59
N LEU A 121 -4.52 -0.89 -11.11
CA LEU A 121 -5.47 -0.01 -11.79
C LEU A 121 -4.88 0.38 -13.14
N LYS A 122 -5.10 -0.42 -14.19
CA LYS A 122 -4.92 0.07 -15.55
C LYS A 122 -5.86 1.26 -15.67
N LYS A 123 -5.30 2.45 -15.94
CA LYS A 123 -6.13 3.59 -16.34
C LYS A 123 -6.91 3.14 -17.57
N PRO A 124 -8.23 2.99 -17.52
CA PRO A 124 -8.98 2.90 -18.75
C PRO A 124 -8.67 4.20 -19.50
N SER A 125 -8.15 4.11 -20.72
CA SER A 125 -8.14 5.27 -21.59
C SER A 125 -9.59 5.71 -21.72
N THR A 126 -9.95 6.83 -21.09
CA THR A 126 -11.32 7.36 -21.11
C THR A 126 -11.66 7.81 -22.53
N GLY A 127 -12.02 6.86 -23.39
CA GLY A 127 -12.92 7.13 -24.48
C GLY A 127 -14.25 7.42 -23.82
N ASN A 128 -14.65 8.69 -23.74
CA ASN A 128 -15.98 9.05 -23.23
C ASN A 128 -17.01 8.33 -24.12
N CYS A 129 -17.55 7.21 -23.63
CA CYS A 129 -18.52 6.38 -24.34
C CYS A 129 -19.86 7.10 -24.57
N GLN A 130 -20.09 8.23 -23.90
CA GLN A 130 -21.21 9.14 -24.14
C GLN A 130 -20.90 10.23 -25.18
N LYS A 131 -19.68 10.32 -25.72
CA LYS A 131 -19.39 11.19 -26.87
C LYS A 131 -19.96 10.56 -28.14
N ASN A 132 -21.24 10.79 -28.38
CA ASN A 132 -21.85 10.55 -29.68
C ASN A 132 -21.37 11.64 -30.66
N LEU A 133 -20.47 11.26 -31.58
CA LEU A 133 -19.94 12.17 -32.59
C LEU A 133 -21.05 12.76 -33.47
N VAL A 134 -22.09 12.00 -33.78
CA VAL A 134 -23.24 12.47 -34.57
C VAL A 134 -23.97 13.59 -33.82
N ALA A 135 -24.26 13.39 -32.54
CA ALA A 135 -24.89 14.42 -31.72
C ALA A 135 -24.01 15.67 -31.55
N LYS A 136 -22.68 15.48 -31.44
CA LYS A 136 -21.71 16.58 -31.39
C LYS A 136 -21.73 17.40 -32.67
N TYR A 137 -21.63 16.77 -33.84
CA TYR A 137 -21.60 17.50 -35.11
C TYR A 137 -22.96 18.15 -35.42
N ALA A 138 -24.08 17.50 -35.09
CA ALA A 138 -25.41 18.11 -35.20
C ALA A 138 -25.61 19.30 -34.24
N PHE A 139 -24.92 19.32 -33.10
CA PHE A 139 -24.90 20.50 -32.24
C PHE A 139 -24.05 21.63 -32.84
N VAL A 140 -22.85 21.31 -33.36
CA VAL A 140 -21.97 22.30 -34.01
C VAL A 140 -22.67 22.97 -35.19
N GLU A 141 -23.33 22.20 -36.06
CA GLU A 141 -24.10 22.72 -37.21
C GLU A 141 -25.24 23.65 -36.75
N ARG A 142 -25.97 23.28 -35.70
CA ARG A 142 -27.03 24.13 -35.13
C ARG A 142 -26.51 25.42 -34.48
N MET A 143 -25.29 25.39 -33.96
CA MET A 143 -24.68 26.52 -33.27
C MET A 143 -23.77 27.38 -34.17
N GLU A 144 -23.64 27.04 -35.46
CA GLU A 144 -22.75 27.72 -36.42
C GLU A 144 -23.02 29.23 -36.53
N PHE A 145 -24.28 29.63 -36.38
CA PHE A 145 -24.71 31.03 -36.50
C PHE A 145 -24.73 31.80 -35.18
N PHE A 146 -24.39 31.17 -34.05
CA PHE A 146 -24.38 31.82 -32.74
C PHE A 146 -22.95 32.20 -32.36
N PRO A 147 -22.66 33.49 -32.06
CA PRO A 147 -21.35 33.89 -31.56
C PRO A 147 -21.06 33.23 -30.20
N ALA A 148 -19.80 32.91 -29.95
CA ALA A 148 -19.39 32.24 -28.71
C ALA A 148 -19.75 33.03 -27.44
N GLU A 149 -19.89 34.35 -27.54
CA GLU A 149 -20.30 35.26 -26.48
C GLU A 149 -21.71 34.98 -25.91
N PHE A 150 -22.56 34.29 -26.68
CA PHE A 150 -23.90 33.89 -26.28
C PHE A 150 -23.94 32.52 -25.57
N LEU A 151 -22.82 31.80 -25.54
CA LEU A 151 -22.70 30.51 -24.86
C LEU A 151 -22.37 30.72 -23.38
N ILE A 152 -23.39 30.63 -22.53
CA ILE A 152 -23.21 30.66 -21.07
C ILE A 152 -23.21 29.21 -20.57
N PHE A 153 -22.09 28.77 -20.01
CA PHE A 153 -21.99 27.46 -19.36
C PHE A 153 -22.57 27.55 -17.95
N LEU A 154 -23.76 26.99 -17.76
CA LEU A 154 -24.31 26.75 -16.43
C LEU A 154 -23.69 25.46 -15.89
N GLU A 155 -22.90 25.58 -14.84
CA GLU A 155 -22.40 24.43 -14.12
C GLU A 155 -23.57 23.80 -13.36
N THR A 156 -24.18 22.75 -13.92
CA THR A 156 -25.17 21.96 -13.18
C THR A 156 -24.42 21.21 -12.10
N CYS A 157 -24.47 21.73 -10.87
CA CYS A 157 -24.03 21.02 -9.68
C CYS A 157 -24.84 19.72 -9.62
N SER A 158 -24.21 18.59 -9.94
CA SER A 158 -24.81 17.28 -9.75
C SER A 158 -24.80 16.96 -8.26
N ASP A 159 -25.76 17.52 -7.53
CA ASP A 159 -26.08 17.07 -6.18
C ASP A 159 -26.61 15.64 -6.29
N HIS A 160 -25.78 14.68 -5.88
CA HIS A 160 -26.24 13.34 -5.54
C HIS A 160 -27.05 13.39 -4.24
N THR A 161 -28.26 13.91 -4.34
CA THR A 161 -29.35 13.55 -3.42
C THR A 161 -30.55 13.19 -4.27
N LEU A 162 -30.46 12.03 -4.95
CA LEU A 162 -31.66 11.42 -5.51
C LEU A 162 -32.49 10.93 -4.33
N GLY A 163 -33.55 11.68 -4.05
CA GLY A 163 -34.52 11.40 -3.01
C GLY A 163 -35.08 9.99 -3.15
N ARG A 164 -35.00 9.28 -2.03
CA ARG A 164 -35.92 8.24 -1.59
C ARG A 164 -37.35 8.59 -2.05
N SER A 165 -37.78 7.96 -3.14
CA SER A 165 -39.16 7.90 -3.59
C SER A 165 -39.38 6.50 -4.15
N GLU A 166 -39.39 5.54 -3.23
CA GLU A 166 -40.03 4.26 -3.47
C GLU A 166 -41.54 4.43 -3.25
N GLU A 167 -42.30 3.71 -4.09
CA GLU A 167 -43.72 3.36 -3.95
C GLU A 167 -44.77 4.35 -4.45
N LEU A 168 -44.96 4.33 -5.78
CA LEU A 168 -46.29 4.29 -6.37
C LEU A 168 -46.36 3.08 -7.31
N GLN A 169 -47.04 2.01 -6.88
CA GLN A 169 -48.01 1.20 -7.64
C GLN A 169 -48.08 -0.27 -7.16
N ARG A 170 -49.08 -0.56 -6.32
CA ARG A 170 -49.92 -1.78 -6.29
C ARG A 170 -51.21 -1.38 -5.57
N LEU A 171 -52.44 -1.72 -5.92
CA LEU A 171 -53.13 -2.42 -7.01
C LEU A 171 -54.64 -2.15 -6.73
N ASP A 172 -55.45 -2.10 -7.78
CA ASP A 172 -56.93 -2.05 -7.83
C ASP A 172 -57.67 -0.75 -7.45
#